data_AF-S7VRG2-F1
#
_entry.id   AF-S7VRG2-F1
#
_cell.length_a   1.000
_cell.length_b   1.000
_cell.length_c   1.000
_cell.angle_alpha   90.00
_cell.angle_beta   90.00
_cell.angle_gamma   90.00
#
_symmetry.space_group_name_H-M   'P 1'
#
loop_
_entity.id
_entity.type
_entity.pdbx_description
1 polymer ?
#
loop_
_entity_poly.entity_id
_entity_poly.type
_entity_poly.pdbx_seq_one_letter_code
_entity_poly.pdbx_strand_id
1 'polypeptide(L)'
;MKDFNFKKWNNILGWSVFTIAVVVYGLTIEPTVSFWDAGEYILTSSKLQVGHPPGAPLFQMFGAFFSMFALEPSQIGAIMNMMSGVASAFTILFMFWTITLLLVKLTKYNEDKNTSKAYAILGSALVGSLAFTFTDSFWFNAVETEVYAMATLIMAVLFYLGLRWEQDMNEPRGNRWLILIAFVIGLSFGVHFMGLLTIPAIGLLYYFKNYKTITVKNFIIANIASAAILLFIFKLLLPSTLKLFGYLEVFFVNSIGLPFNSGTIITGLMVIALFYFGLNYTRKKGMKHTNTLVLCLMFIFIGFSSWMMLPIRANAQVVINENNPSDARELLAYYNLEQYPETHLFYGPFFTEVYSGADKDEPFIDDKKNYERDDEAGKYVIINDWEKSKQNYNHEHASVLPRMWSSEHAENYMMFTGLIDFKVDPSLQTRAYNEALNAGLTEEQSAQYALGEKQQFDQLVNEFRRSVANGEVDYNGYNQFLKRYGQQYLIIEKPTFMDNIMYMFQYQFGYMYWRYFMWNFTGRQDDIQGRYTHKNGNWISGINLIDSMHLGVSQDNLPTDVLDNKARNTYYFLPLLLGLAGFFS
;
A
#
# COMPACT_ATOMS: atom_id res chain seq x y z
N MET A 1 -17.07 -9.02 50.77
CA MET A 1 -16.83 -9.34 49.34
C MET A 1 -15.47 -8.76 49.00
N LYS A 2 -14.55 -9.52 48.41
CA LYS A 2 -13.24 -8.97 47.98
C LYS A 2 -13.51 -7.83 47.00
N ASP A 3 -12.95 -6.64 47.26
CA ASP A 3 -13.07 -5.50 46.36
C ASP A 3 -12.62 -5.90 44.95
N PHE A 4 -13.51 -5.72 43.99
CA PHE A 4 -13.24 -6.03 42.59
C PHE A 4 -12.16 -5.06 42.07
N ASN A 5 -11.04 -5.61 41.57
CA ASN A 5 -9.96 -4.81 41.03
C ASN A 5 -9.99 -4.86 39.50
N PHE A 6 -10.37 -3.75 38.86
CA PHE A 6 -10.55 -3.69 37.41
C PHE A 6 -9.24 -3.95 36.67
N LYS A 7 -8.16 -3.29 37.11
CA LYS A 7 -6.84 -3.41 36.49
C LYS A 7 -6.33 -4.85 36.49
N LYS A 8 -6.51 -5.56 37.60
CA LYS A 8 -6.12 -6.97 37.73
C LYS A 8 -6.87 -7.84 36.71
N TRP A 9 -8.20 -7.72 36.66
CA TRP A 9 -9.01 -8.53 35.74
C TRP A 9 -8.79 -8.15 34.27
N ASN A 10 -8.61 -6.87 33.96
CA ASN A 10 -8.23 -6.42 32.62
C ASN A 10 -6.91 -7.06 32.16
N ASN A 11 -5.91 -7.16 33.04
CA ASN A 11 -4.65 -7.79 32.68
C ASN A 11 -4.79 -9.31 32.52
N ILE A 12 -5.49 -9.97 33.44
CA ILE A 12 -5.72 -11.43 33.37
C ILE A 12 -6.47 -11.77 32.09
N LEU A 13 -7.60 -11.12 31.81
CA LEU A 13 -8.42 -11.42 30.64
C LEU A 13 -7.69 -11.08 29.32
N GLY A 14 -6.89 -10.01 29.29
CA GLY A 14 -6.01 -9.73 28.15
C GLY A 14 -5.08 -10.91 27.86
N TRP A 15 -4.35 -11.40 28.85
CA TRP A 15 -3.46 -12.56 28.67
C TRP A 15 -4.23 -13.87 28.42
N SER A 16 -5.46 -14.00 28.92
CA SER A 16 -6.34 -15.12 28.57
C SER A 16 -6.70 -15.11 27.09
N VAL A 17 -7.11 -13.96 26.51
CA VAL A 17 -7.41 -13.91 25.06
C VAL A 17 -6.19 -14.15 24.20
N PHE A 18 -5.02 -13.65 24.61
CA PHE A 18 -3.75 -13.99 23.98
C PHE A 18 -3.53 -15.50 23.96
N THR A 19 -3.69 -16.15 25.12
CA THR A 19 -3.47 -17.60 25.25
C THR A 19 -4.44 -18.39 24.38
N ILE A 20 -5.72 -18.01 24.36
CA ILE A 20 -6.73 -18.63 23.50
C ILE A 20 -6.32 -18.49 22.03
N ALA A 21 -5.96 -17.28 21.59
CA ALA A 21 -5.56 -17.03 20.21
C ALA A 21 -4.30 -17.80 19.81
N VAL A 22 -3.26 -17.85 20.65
CA VAL A 22 -2.04 -18.65 20.39
C VAL A 22 -2.39 -20.13 20.23
N VAL A 23 -3.26 -20.67 21.09
CA VAL A 23 -3.65 -22.09 21.01
C VAL A 23 -4.47 -22.34 19.75
N VAL A 24 -5.45 -21.50 19.43
CA VAL A 24 -6.27 -21.64 18.22
C VAL A 24 -5.39 -21.61 16.98
N TYR A 25 -4.57 -20.57 16.80
CA TYR A 25 -3.72 -20.46 15.63
C TYR A 25 -2.67 -21.54 15.58
N GLY A 26 -2.02 -21.87 16.71
CA GLY A 26 -1.03 -22.94 16.79
C GLY A 26 -1.59 -24.33 16.43
N LEU A 27 -2.88 -24.58 16.67
CA LEU A 27 -3.56 -25.81 16.26
C LEU A 27 -3.97 -25.82 14.78
N THR A 28 -3.97 -24.67 14.11
CA THR A 28 -4.44 -24.51 12.73
C THR A 28 -3.41 -23.92 11.78
N ILE A 29 -2.16 -23.74 12.21
CA ILE A 29 -1.09 -23.28 11.33
C ILE A 29 -0.92 -24.22 10.14
N GLU A 30 -0.54 -23.66 9.00
CA GLU A 30 -0.11 -24.48 7.88
C GLU A 30 1.10 -25.34 8.30
N PRO A 31 1.11 -26.65 8.01
CA PRO A 31 2.15 -27.54 8.51
C PRO A 31 3.50 -27.35 7.77
N THR A 32 3.50 -26.72 6.60
CA THR A 32 4.71 -26.53 5.79
C THR A 32 4.77 -25.14 5.15
N VAL A 33 4.60 -25.05 3.83
CA VAL A 33 4.69 -23.82 3.04
C VAL A 33 3.31 -23.59 2.40
N SER A 34 2.75 -22.39 2.57
CA SER A 34 1.51 -22.00 1.90
C SER A 34 1.79 -21.47 0.48
N PHE A 35 0.74 -21.15 -0.26
CA PHE A 35 0.85 -20.62 -1.61
C PHE A 35 1.39 -19.17 -1.59
N TRP A 36 1.97 -18.73 -2.70
CA TRP A 36 2.47 -17.35 -2.90
C TRP A 36 3.79 -17.01 -2.18
N ASP A 37 3.88 -15.83 -1.54
CA ASP A 37 5.13 -15.24 -1.03
C ASP A 37 5.68 -15.98 0.22
N ALA A 38 4.83 -16.73 0.94
CA ALA A 38 5.20 -17.44 2.14
C ALA A 38 6.44 -18.34 1.99
N GLY A 39 6.58 -19.03 0.85
CA GLY A 39 7.76 -19.87 0.59
C GLY A 39 9.06 -19.06 0.57
N GLU A 40 9.04 -17.89 -0.05
CA GLU A 40 10.17 -16.98 -0.10
C GLU A 40 10.45 -16.37 1.28
N TYR A 41 9.42 -15.91 2.00
CA TYR A 41 9.57 -15.37 3.35
C TYR A 41 10.15 -16.40 4.32
N ILE A 42 9.72 -17.66 4.27
CA ILE A 42 10.29 -18.74 5.10
C ILE A 42 11.78 -18.95 4.79
N LEU A 43 12.12 -19.06 3.50
CA LEU A 43 13.50 -19.29 3.05
C LEU A 43 14.42 -18.13 3.40
N THR A 44 13.97 -16.90 3.12
CA THR A 44 14.79 -15.71 3.33
C THR A 44 14.91 -15.37 4.81
N SER A 45 13.85 -15.54 5.61
CA SER A 45 13.90 -15.26 7.05
C SER A 45 14.77 -16.25 7.82
N SER A 46 14.63 -17.55 7.58
CA SER A 46 15.34 -18.60 8.34
C SER A 46 16.87 -18.50 8.25
N LYS A 47 17.41 -17.90 7.18
CA LYS A 47 18.85 -17.71 6.97
C LYS A 47 19.28 -16.25 6.81
N LEU A 48 18.40 -15.30 7.13
CA LEU A 48 18.62 -13.85 6.92
C LEU A 48 19.17 -13.57 5.52
N GLN A 49 18.43 -13.96 4.50
CA GLN A 49 18.72 -13.67 3.10
C GLN A 49 18.06 -12.35 2.68
N VAL A 50 18.30 -11.90 1.45
CA VAL A 50 17.65 -10.70 0.90
C VAL A 50 16.58 -11.16 -0.09
N GLY A 51 15.31 -11.06 0.33
CA GLY A 51 14.15 -11.38 -0.52
C GLY A 51 13.75 -10.22 -1.43
N HIS A 52 12.60 -10.34 -2.08
CA HIS A 52 12.11 -9.35 -3.02
C HIS A 52 11.86 -7.98 -2.33
N PRO A 53 12.10 -6.86 -3.03
CA PRO A 53 11.86 -5.53 -2.50
C PRO A 53 10.40 -5.30 -2.06
N PRO A 54 10.16 -4.68 -0.88
CA PRO A 54 11.12 -3.99 -0.01
C PRO A 54 11.72 -4.86 1.12
N GLY A 55 11.62 -6.20 1.05
CA GLY A 55 12.39 -7.17 1.84
C GLY A 55 11.90 -7.48 3.26
N ALA A 56 11.17 -6.57 3.92
CA ALA A 56 10.67 -6.74 5.29
C ALA A 56 11.74 -7.21 6.32
N PRO A 57 12.86 -6.49 6.48
CA PRO A 57 14.03 -6.97 7.23
C PRO A 57 13.79 -7.24 8.72
N LEU A 58 12.92 -6.48 9.40
CA LEU A 58 12.55 -6.75 10.79
C LEU A 58 11.74 -8.04 10.90
N PHE A 59 10.80 -8.27 9.97
CA PHE A 59 10.07 -9.53 9.89
C PHE A 59 11.04 -10.70 9.72
N GLN A 60 12.02 -10.58 8.81
CA GLN A 60 13.05 -11.59 8.59
C GLN A 60 13.92 -11.83 9.83
N MET A 61 14.27 -10.78 10.59
CA MET A 61 14.99 -10.91 11.86
C MET A 61 14.20 -11.68 12.91
N PHE A 62 12.88 -11.45 13.02
CA PHE A 62 12.02 -12.25 13.88
C PHE A 62 11.91 -13.69 13.37
N GLY A 63 11.81 -13.91 12.06
CA GLY A 63 11.80 -15.26 11.49
C GLY A 63 13.10 -16.01 11.75
N ALA A 64 14.26 -15.36 11.64
CA ALA A 64 15.53 -15.96 12.03
C ALA A 64 15.53 -16.39 13.51
N PHE A 65 15.04 -15.54 14.41
CA PHE A 65 14.89 -15.87 15.83
C PHE A 65 13.94 -17.05 16.05
N PHE A 66 12.76 -17.05 15.42
CA PHE A 66 11.79 -18.14 15.58
C PHE A 66 12.32 -19.45 14.99
N SER A 67 13.05 -19.41 13.89
CA SER A 67 13.61 -20.61 13.24
C SER A 67 14.57 -21.37 14.15
N MET A 68 15.17 -20.72 15.16
CA MET A 68 16.01 -21.37 16.18
C MET A 68 15.25 -22.38 17.06
N PHE A 69 13.91 -22.30 17.10
CA PHE A 69 13.08 -23.26 17.84
C PHE A 69 12.73 -24.52 17.03
N ALA A 70 13.07 -24.56 15.73
CA ALA A 70 12.93 -25.77 14.94
C ALA A 70 14.00 -26.80 15.36
N LEU A 71 13.56 -28.01 15.72
CA LEU A 71 14.47 -29.11 16.11
C LEU A 71 15.05 -29.82 14.89
N GLU A 72 14.33 -29.80 13.77
CA GLU A 72 14.73 -30.37 12.49
C GLU A 72 14.44 -29.39 11.34
N PRO A 73 15.21 -29.41 10.23
CA PRO A 73 14.99 -28.52 9.09
C PRO A 73 13.58 -28.59 8.47
N SER A 74 12.94 -29.75 8.53
CA SER A 74 11.57 -29.97 8.05
C SER A 74 10.51 -29.15 8.82
N GLN A 75 10.83 -28.69 10.03
CA GLN A 75 9.91 -27.95 10.89
C GLN A 75 9.97 -26.43 10.68
N ILE A 76 10.94 -25.92 9.91
CA ILE A 76 11.15 -24.48 9.74
C ILE A 76 9.87 -23.80 9.23
N GLY A 77 9.19 -24.37 8.23
CA GLY A 77 7.94 -23.81 7.72
C GLY A 77 6.86 -23.67 8.79
N ALA A 78 6.57 -24.75 9.54
CA ALA A 78 5.61 -24.72 10.63
C ALA A 78 5.97 -23.71 11.73
N ILE A 79 7.25 -23.61 12.12
CA ILE A 79 7.70 -22.67 13.15
C ILE A 79 7.60 -21.22 12.66
N MET A 80 7.79 -20.97 11.36
CA MET A 80 7.55 -19.66 10.76
C MET A 80 6.06 -19.32 10.71
N ASN A 81 5.19 -20.27 10.36
CA ASN A 81 3.75 -20.06 10.44
C ASN A 81 3.31 -19.79 11.90
N MET A 82 3.94 -20.44 12.87
CA MET A 82 3.73 -20.17 14.30
C MET A 82 4.17 -18.77 14.73
N MET A 83 5.19 -18.18 14.10
CA MET A 83 5.56 -16.78 14.32
C MET A 83 4.40 -15.85 13.98
N SER A 84 3.75 -16.06 12.84
CA SER A 84 2.54 -15.32 12.45
C SER A 84 1.40 -15.53 13.46
N GLY A 85 1.18 -16.78 13.90
CA GLY A 85 0.19 -17.08 14.93
C GLY A 85 0.43 -16.33 16.24
N VAL A 86 1.68 -16.27 16.69
CA VAL A 86 2.07 -15.52 17.91
C VAL A 86 1.90 -14.01 17.71
N ALA A 87 2.33 -13.47 16.56
CA ALA A 87 2.14 -12.05 16.24
C ALA A 87 0.65 -11.68 16.24
N SER A 88 -0.18 -12.50 15.59
CA SER A 88 -1.64 -12.34 15.56
C SER A 88 -2.28 -12.50 16.94
N ALA A 89 -1.79 -13.37 17.80
CA ALA A 89 -2.28 -13.44 19.18
C ALA A 89 -1.96 -12.17 20.00
N PHE A 90 -0.79 -11.57 19.80
CA PHE A 90 -0.49 -10.26 20.38
C PHE A 90 -1.40 -9.16 19.82
N THR A 91 -1.80 -9.23 18.55
CA THR A 91 -2.83 -8.33 17.99
C THR A 91 -4.12 -8.43 18.79
N ILE A 92 -4.61 -9.65 19.09
CA ILE A 92 -5.82 -9.87 19.90
C ILE A 92 -5.66 -9.30 21.31
N LEU A 93 -4.49 -9.45 21.94
CA LEU A 93 -4.19 -8.86 23.24
C LEU A 93 -4.31 -7.32 23.23
N PHE A 94 -3.65 -6.67 22.27
CA PHE A 94 -3.68 -5.21 22.15
C PHE A 94 -5.05 -4.68 21.73
N MET A 95 -5.79 -5.45 20.93
CA MET A 95 -7.18 -5.16 20.59
C MET A 95 -8.07 -5.21 21.84
N PHE A 96 -7.95 -6.25 22.68
CA PHE A 96 -8.68 -6.34 23.94
C PHE A 96 -8.42 -5.10 24.82
N TRP A 97 -7.16 -4.72 25.01
CA TRP A 97 -6.84 -3.52 25.81
C TRP A 97 -7.33 -2.23 25.15
N THR A 98 -7.28 -2.14 23.82
CA THR A 98 -7.83 -0.99 23.06
C THR A 98 -9.33 -0.86 23.30
N ILE A 99 -10.09 -1.94 23.16
CA ILE A 99 -11.54 -1.95 23.42
C ILE A 99 -11.82 -1.57 24.86
N THR A 100 -11.09 -2.14 25.83
CA THR A 100 -11.25 -1.77 27.23
C THR A 100 -11.01 -0.28 27.48
N LEU A 101 -9.95 0.32 26.92
CA LEU A 101 -9.67 1.75 27.07
C LEU A 101 -10.79 2.62 26.49
N LEU A 102 -11.30 2.25 25.32
CA LEU A 102 -12.42 2.96 24.67
C LEU A 102 -13.70 2.86 25.52
N LEU A 103 -14.07 1.66 25.97
CA LEU A 103 -15.29 1.44 26.74
C LEU A 103 -15.24 2.09 28.12
N VAL A 104 -14.08 2.12 28.79
CA VAL A 104 -13.88 2.88 30.04
C VAL A 104 -14.22 4.36 29.83
N LYS A 105 -13.77 4.94 28.71
CA LYS A 105 -14.03 6.34 28.35
C LYS A 105 -15.49 6.58 28.00
N LEU A 106 -16.05 5.76 27.10
CA LEU A 106 -17.43 5.90 26.61
C LEU A 106 -18.47 5.75 27.72
N THR A 107 -18.29 4.77 28.60
CA THR A 107 -19.24 4.49 29.69
C THR A 107 -19.05 5.38 30.93
N LYS A 108 -18.04 6.27 30.89
CA LYS A 108 -17.58 7.11 32.01
C LYS A 108 -17.38 6.26 33.27
N TYR A 109 -16.65 5.17 33.12
CA TYR A 109 -16.43 4.20 34.19
C TYR A 109 -15.72 4.86 35.38
N ASN A 110 -16.20 4.53 36.57
CA ASN A 110 -15.60 4.92 37.84
C ASN A 110 -15.49 3.67 38.72
N GLU A 111 -14.26 3.36 39.14
CA GLU A 111 -13.88 2.13 39.83
C GLU A 111 -14.63 1.96 41.16
N ASP A 112 -14.84 3.05 41.90
CA ASP A 112 -15.42 3.03 43.24
C ASP A 112 -16.95 2.83 43.25
N LYS A 113 -17.61 2.98 42.10
CA LYS A 113 -19.09 3.07 42.04
C LYS A 113 -19.77 2.02 41.17
N ASN A 114 -19.05 1.33 40.28
CA ASN A 114 -19.70 0.64 39.15
C ASN A 114 -19.15 -0.76 38.84
N THR A 115 -19.20 -1.70 39.78
CA THR A 115 -18.76 -3.09 39.52
C THR A 115 -19.51 -3.74 38.35
N SER A 116 -20.80 -3.48 38.16
CA SER A 116 -21.55 -4.01 37.01
C SER A 116 -21.04 -3.47 35.67
N LYS A 117 -20.68 -2.17 35.60
CA LYS A 117 -20.08 -1.60 34.38
C LYS A 117 -18.70 -2.21 34.11
N ALA A 118 -17.93 -2.51 35.16
CA ALA A 118 -16.65 -3.19 34.99
C ALA A 118 -16.80 -4.55 34.30
N TYR A 119 -17.75 -5.37 34.76
CA TYR A 119 -18.05 -6.65 34.10
C TYR A 119 -18.52 -6.47 32.66
N ALA A 120 -19.38 -5.48 32.40
CA ALA A 120 -19.84 -5.18 31.04
C ALA A 120 -18.67 -4.77 30.12
N ILE A 121 -17.77 -3.90 30.58
CA ILE A 121 -16.59 -3.48 29.82
C ILE A 121 -15.68 -4.66 29.49
N LEU A 122 -15.32 -5.45 30.51
CA LEU A 122 -14.43 -6.59 30.35
C LEU A 122 -15.07 -7.69 29.48
N GLY A 123 -16.36 -7.95 29.67
CA GLY A 123 -17.12 -8.91 28.87
C GLY A 123 -17.23 -8.48 27.41
N SER A 124 -17.54 -7.21 27.14
CA SER A 124 -17.59 -6.68 25.77
C SER A 124 -16.21 -6.68 25.09
N ALA A 125 -15.14 -6.35 25.81
CA ALA A 125 -13.79 -6.44 25.30
C ALA A 125 -13.38 -7.89 25.00
N LEU A 126 -13.75 -8.83 25.86
CA LEU A 126 -13.52 -10.27 25.67
C LEU A 126 -14.24 -10.77 24.42
N VAL A 127 -15.55 -10.49 24.28
CA VAL A 127 -16.34 -10.90 23.13
C VAL A 127 -15.82 -10.25 21.84
N GLY A 128 -15.53 -8.95 21.84
CA GLY A 128 -15.06 -8.24 20.65
C GLY A 128 -13.71 -8.74 20.15
N SER A 129 -12.74 -8.93 21.05
CA SER A 129 -11.40 -9.43 20.69
C SER A 129 -11.40 -10.90 20.26
N LEU A 130 -12.17 -11.76 20.93
CA LEU A 130 -12.30 -13.17 20.52
C LEU A 130 -13.10 -13.31 19.23
N ALA A 131 -14.12 -12.50 18.97
CA ALA A 131 -14.83 -12.54 17.70
C ALA A 131 -13.88 -12.26 16.52
N PHE A 132 -12.97 -11.30 16.66
CA PHE A 132 -11.97 -11.00 15.63
C PHE A 132 -10.97 -12.13 15.40
N THR A 133 -10.69 -12.94 16.43
CA THR A 133 -9.82 -14.12 16.33
C THR A 133 -10.30 -15.11 15.28
N PHE A 134 -11.62 -15.19 15.07
CA PHE A 134 -12.25 -16.14 14.14
C PHE A 134 -12.75 -15.48 12.85
N THR A 135 -12.33 -14.24 12.55
CA THR A 135 -12.67 -13.62 11.27
C THR A 135 -11.79 -14.20 10.16
N ASP A 136 -12.42 -14.59 9.04
CA ASP A 136 -11.79 -15.31 7.92
C ASP A 136 -10.46 -14.67 7.48
N SER A 137 -10.49 -13.38 7.11
CA SER A 137 -9.30 -12.68 6.62
C SER A 137 -8.20 -12.56 7.68
N PHE A 138 -8.55 -12.37 8.96
CA PHE A 138 -7.53 -12.28 10.01
C PHE A 138 -6.93 -13.63 10.33
N TRP A 139 -7.76 -14.67 10.42
CA TRP A 139 -7.33 -16.03 10.69
C TRP A 139 -6.43 -16.54 9.57
N PHE A 140 -6.81 -16.35 8.30
CA PHE A 140 -5.99 -16.75 7.15
C PHE A 140 -4.55 -16.20 7.26
N ASN A 141 -4.40 -14.90 7.53
CA ASN A 141 -3.09 -14.27 7.75
C ASN A 141 -2.38 -14.76 9.02
N ALA A 142 -3.11 -15.25 10.04
CA ALA A 142 -2.53 -15.71 11.30
C ALA A 142 -1.91 -17.11 11.21
N VAL A 143 -2.24 -17.90 10.18
CA VAL A 143 -1.81 -19.30 10.05
C VAL A 143 -0.73 -19.54 9.00
N GLU A 144 -0.28 -18.49 8.30
CA GLU A 144 0.77 -18.56 7.29
C GLU A 144 1.87 -17.51 7.48
N THR A 145 3.06 -17.78 6.92
CA THR A 145 4.23 -16.90 7.02
C THR A 145 4.12 -15.74 6.05
N GLU A 146 3.34 -14.73 6.44
CA GLU A 146 3.19 -13.49 5.68
C GLU A 146 3.42 -12.25 6.57
N VAL A 147 3.85 -11.15 5.95
CA VAL A 147 4.14 -9.90 6.66
C VAL A 147 2.91 -9.28 7.33
N TYR A 148 1.71 -9.64 6.89
CA TYR A 148 0.44 -9.07 7.34
C TYR A 148 0.11 -9.37 8.80
N ALA A 149 0.55 -10.52 9.35
CA ALA A 149 0.36 -10.85 10.77
C ALA A 149 1.10 -9.84 11.68
N MET A 150 2.39 -9.62 11.42
CA MET A 150 3.17 -8.61 12.14
C MET A 150 2.73 -7.18 11.81
N ALA A 151 2.30 -6.90 10.59
CA ALA A 151 1.77 -5.59 10.22
C ALA A 151 0.52 -5.24 11.05
N THR A 152 -0.38 -6.21 11.24
CA THR A 152 -1.59 -6.04 12.05
C THR A 152 -1.26 -5.87 13.52
N LEU A 153 -0.25 -6.59 14.04
CA LEU A 153 0.27 -6.38 15.39
C LEU A 153 0.78 -4.94 15.57
N ILE A 154 1.59 -4.44 14.64
CA ILE A 154 2.10 -3.07 14.68
C ILE A 154 0.95 -2.06 14.69
N MET A 155 -0.07 -2.25 13.85
CA MET A 155 -1.26 -1.39 13.88
C MET A 155 -1.98 -1.42 15.23
N ALA A 156 -2.23 -2.61 15.80
CA ALA A 156 -2.91 -2.76 17.08
C ALA A 156 -2.10 -2.11 18.22
N VAL A 157 -0.78 -2.26 18.22
CA VAL A 157 0.13 -1.57 19.14
C VAL A 157 0.04 -0.06 18.96
N LEU A 158 0.13 0.46 17.73
CA LEU A 158 0.08 1.90 17.47
C LEU A 158 -1.26 2.53 17.90
N PHE A 159 -2.38 1.87 17.66
CA PHE A 159 -3.70 2.31 18.14
C PHE A 159 -3.78 2.31 19.67
N TYR A 160 -3.35 1.22 20.31
CA TYR A 160 -3.28 1.13 21.77
C TYR A 160 -2.41 2.26 22.34
N LEU A 161 -1.20 2.45 21.81
CA LEU A 161 -0.29 3.52 22.22
C LEU A 161 -0.88 4.92 21.98
N GLY A 162 -1.62 5.11 20.89
CA GLY A 162 -2.33 6.36 20.59
C GLY A 162 -3.37 6.71 21.66
N LEU A 163 -4.15 5.73 22.13
CA LEU A 163 -5.08 5.93 23.24
C LEU A 163 -4.36 6.17 24.57
N ARG A 164 -3.24 5.47 24.82
CA ARG A 164 -2.40 5.74 26.01
C ARG A 164 -1.82 7.15 25.98
N TRP A 165 -1.40 7.62 24.81
CA TRP A 165 -0.95 8.99 24.63
C TRP A 165 -2.09 9.98 24.86
N GLU A 166 -3.29 9.73 24.35
CA GLU A 166 -4.46 10.58 24.55
C GLU A 166 -4.83 10.73 26.03
N GLN A 167 -4.74 9.65 26.82
CA GLN A 167 -4.98 9.68 28.25
C GLN A 167 -3.95 10.53 29.00
N ASP A 168 -2.66 10.29 28.74
CA ASP A 168 -1.55 10.92 29.45
C ASP A 168 -1.10 12.26 28.80
N MET A 169 -1.75 12.75 27.73
CA MET A 169 -1.21 13.81 26.85
C MET A 169 -0.82 15.09 27.60
N ASN A 170 -1.61 15.45 28.61
CA ASN A 170 -1.43 16.66 29.40
C ASN A 170 -0.70 16.41 30.72
N GLU A 171 -0.29 15.18 30.98
CA GLU A 171 0.45 14.80 32.19
C GLU A 171 1.97 14.99 32.01
N PRO A 172 2.73 15.17 33.11
CA PRO A 172 4.18 15.15 33.06
C PRO A 172 4.69 13.88 32.37
N ARG A 173 5.51 14.04 31.33
CA ARG A 173 6.05 12.96 30.49
C ARG A 173 5.03 12.22 29.63
N GLY A 174 3.82 12.75 29.41
CA GLY A 174 2.82 12.17 28.50
C GLY A 174 3.35 11.85 27.10
N ASN A 175 4.21 12.73 26.56
CA ASN A 175 4.84 12.56 25.25
C ASN A 175 5.81 11.36 25.13
N ARG A 176 6.09 10.62 26.21
CA ARG A 176 6.81 9.33 26.12
C ARG A 176 6.10 8.36 25.16
N TRP A 177 4.77 8.40 25.13
CA TRP A 177 3.96 7.56 24.26
C TRP A 177 4.12 7.99 22.81
N LEU A 178 4.16 9.30 22.53
CA LEU A 178 4.43 9.82 21.20
C LEU A 178 5.82 9.40 20.67
N ILE A 179 6.83 9.41 21.53
CA ILE A 179 8.18 8.93 21.17
C ILE A 179 8.17 7.42 20.88
N LEU A 180 7.45 6.63 21.68
CA LEU A 180 7.30 5.20 21.43
C LEU A 180 6.50 4.90 20.15
N ILE A 181 5.44 5.67 19.87
CA ILE A 181 4.70 5.63 18.60
C ILE A 181 5.65 5.90 17.44
N ALA A 182 6.50 6.93 17.54
CA ALA A 182 7.49 7.27 16.52
C ALA A 182 8.50 6.12 16.29
N PHE A 183 8.94 5.46 17.35
CA PHE A 183 9.78 4.26 17.25
C PHE A 183 9.10 3.11 16.51
N VAL A 184 7.86 2.79 16.88
CA VAL A 184 7.09 1.70 16.27
C VAL A 184 6.73 2.02 14.81
N ILE A 185 6.47 3.29 14.48
CA ILE A 185 6.35 3.77 13.10
C ILE A 185 7.64 3.48 12.32
N GLY A 186 8.82 3.76 12.90
CA GLY A 186 10.11 3.40 12.30
C GLY A 186 10.27 1.89 12.07
N LEU A 187 9.91 1.07 13.06
CA LEU A 187 9.93 -0.40 12.95
C LEU A 187 8.99 -0.92 11.87
N SER A 188 7.86 -0.24 11.62
CA SER A 188 6.88 -0.66 10.61
C SER A 188 7.47 -0.76 9.21
N PHE A 189 8.44 0.09 8.86
CA PHE A 189 9.14 0.00 7.58
C PHE A 189 9.91 -1.31 7.43
N GLY A 190 10.40 -1.89 8.53
CA GLY A 190 11.06 -3.20 8.53
C GLY A 190 10.09 -4.38 8.43
N VAL A 191 8.77 -4.16 8.44
CA VAL A 191 7.75 -5.22 8.32
C VAL A 191 6.86 -4.94 7.12
N HIS A 192 6.03 -3.90 7.20
CA HIS A 192 5.10 -3.50 6.15
C HIS A 192 4.57 -2.08 6.40
N PHE A 193 4.38 -1.30 5.32
CA PHE A 193 3.97 0.11 5.41
C PHE A 193 2.54 0.34 5.92
N MET A 194 1.73 -0.72 6.01
CA MET A 194 0.35 -0.65 6.52
C MET A 194 0.29 -0.09 7.96
N GLY A 195 1.33 -0.29 8.78
CA GLY A 195 1.43 0.30 10.11
C GLY A 195 1.31 1.83 10.11
N LEU A 196 1.73 2.50 9.03
CA LEU A 196 1.67 3.96 8.90
C LEU A 196 0.24 4.50 8.78
N LEU A 197 -0.71 3.65 8.36
CA LEU A 197 -2.11 4.05 8.19
C LEU A 197 -2.81 4.39 9.51
N THR A 198 -2.19 4.10 10.66
CA THR A 198 -2.69 4.54 11.98
C THR A 198 -2.40 6.01 12.26
N ILE A 199 -1.47 6.65 11.55
CA ILE A 199 -1.05 8.04 11.78
C ILE A 199 -2.24 9.01 11.68
N PRO A 200 -3.09 8.97 10.63
CA PRO A 200 -4.30 9.79 10.56
C PRO A 200 -5.19 9.66 11.78
N ALA A 201 -5.44 8.44 12.26
CA ALA A 201 -6.30 8.21 13.42
C ALA A 201 -5.67 8.77 14.72
N ILE A 202 -4.37 8.63 14.91
CA ILE A 202 -3.64 9.21 16.06
C ILE A 202 -3.66 10.75 15.99
N GLY A 203 -3.54 11.32 14.79
CA GLY A 203 -3.70 12.77 14.56
C GLY A 203 -5.10 13.26 14.94
N LEU A 204 -6.13 12.49 14.62
CA LEU A 204 -7.50 12.79 15.06
C LEU A 204 -7.69 12.64 16.57
N LEU A 205 -7.05 11.66 17.22
CA LEU A 205 -7.06 11.56 18.69
C LEU A 205 -6.47 12.83 19.33
N TYR A 206 -5.36 13.34 18.79
CA TYR A 206 -4.79 14.62 19.23
C TYR A 206 -5.77 15.78 19.01
N TYR A 207 -6.37 15.86 17.83
CA TYR A 207 -7.33 16.92 17.49
C TYR A 207 -8.53 16.92 18.46
N PHE A 208 -9.22 15.80 18.63
CA PHE A 208 -10.39 15.73 19.52
C PHE A 208 -10.04 15.91 21.00
N LYS A 209 -8.79 15.64 21.40
CA LYS A 209 -8.33 15.90 22.77
C LYS A 209 -8.10 17.38 23.06
N ASN A 210 -7.60 18.13 22.08
CA ASN A 210 -7.15 19.51 22.29
C ASN A 210 -8.14 20.57 21.79
N TYR A 211 -8.98 20.26 20.81
CA TYR A 211 -9.94 21.19 20.24
C TYR A 211 -11.32 20.99 20.87
N LYS A 212 -11.78 21.98 21.66
CA LYS A 212 -13.09 21.94 22.33
C LYS A 212 -14.27 22.16 21.37
N THR A 213 -14.08 22.98 20.34
CA THR A 213 -15.12 23.31 19.35
C THR A 213 -14.78 22.67 18.00
N ILE A 214 -15.62 21.72 17.59
CA ILE A 214 -15.47 20.99 16.33
C ILE A 214 -16.28 21.73 15.26
N THR A 215 -15.63 22.11 14.16
CA THR A 215 -16.24 22.74 12.99
C THR A 215 -15.84 21.95 11.75
N VAL A 216 -16.62 22.00 10.68
CA VAL A 216 -16.26 21.34 9.41
C VAL A 216 -14.87 21.80 8.93
N LYS A 217 -14.58 23.10 9.04
CA LYS A 217 -13.31 23.69 8.62
C LYS A 217 -12.11 23.12 9.40
N ASN A 218 -12.14 23.16 10.74
CA ASN A 218 -11.01 22.69 11.53
C ASN A 218 -10.88 21.15 11.50
N PHE A 219 -11.98 20.41 11.33
CA PHE A 219 -11.96 18.96 11.11
C PHE A 219 -11.28 18.59 9.79
N ILE A 220 -11.60 19.30 8.68
CA ILE A 220 -10.92 19.11 7.40
C ILE A 220 -9.43 19.43 7.52
N ILE A 221 -9.07 20.54 8.18
CA ILE A 221 -7.66 20.91 8.40
C ILE A 221 -6.92 19.84 9.21
N ALA A 222 -7.54 19.27 10.25
CA ALA A 222 -6.94 18.21 11.04
C ALA A 222 -6.68 16.93 10.23
N ASN A 223 -7.62 16.55 9.35
CA ASN A 223 -7.43 15.42 8.44
C ASN A 223 -6.30 15.69 7.43
N ILE A 224 -6.28 16.87 6.82
CA ILE A 224 -5.21 17.27 5.89
C ILE A 224 -3.85 17.26 6.60
N ALA A 225 -3.76 17.82 7.81
CA ALA A 225 -2.52 17.84 8.58
C ALA A 225 -2.04 16.42 8.93
N SER A 226 -2.95 15.53 9.33
CA SER A 226 -2.60 14.16 9.68
C SER A 226 -2.19 13.34 8.46
N ALA A 227 -2.87 13.54 7.32
CA ALA A 227 -2.45 12.97 6.03
C ALA A 227 -1.11 13.54 5.55
N ALA A 228 -0.83 14.82 5.79
CA ALA A 228 0.45 15.44 5.47
C ALA A 228 1.59 14.86 6.31
N ILE A 229 1.36 14.54 7.60
CA ILE A 229 2.36 13.85 8.44
C ILE A 229 2.64 12.45 7.88
N LEU A 230 1.59 11.70 7.52
CA LEU A 230 1.74 10.38 6.87
C LEU A 230 2.58 10.50 5.59
N LEU A 231 2.21 11.41 4.68
CA LEU A 231 2.93 11.63 3.42
C LEU A 231 4.36 12.13 3.64
N PHE A 232 4.59 12.99 4.64
CA PHE A 232 5.92 13.44 5.00
C PHE A 232 6.80 12.26 5.42
N ILE A 233 6.32 11.39 6.32
CA ILE A 233 7.11 10.24 6.79
C ILE A 233 7.33 9.24 5.67
N PHE A 234 6.26 8.85 4.96
CA PHE A 234 6.28 7.81 3.95
C PHE A 234 7.02 8.23 2.66
N LYS A 235 6.66 9.38 2.08
CA LYS A 235 7.14 9.80 0.76
C LYS A 235 8.38 10.69 0.81
N LEU A 236 8.61 11.40 1.92
CA LEU A 236 9.68 12.39 2.01
C LEU A 236 10.82 11.96 2.94
N LEU A 237 10.54 11.68 4.21
CA LEU A 237 11.55 11.56 5.26
C LEU A 237 12.56 10.44 4.96
N LEU A 238 12.10 9.20 4.84
CA LEU A 238 12.99 8.04 4.65
C LEU A 238 13.58 7.95 3.23
N PRO A 239 12.79 8.13 2.15
CA PRO A 239 13.33 8.10 0.79
C PRO A 239 14.39 9.19 0.57
N SER A 240 14.17 10.41 1.09
CA SER A 240 15.15 11.49 0.96
C SER A 240 16.40 11.23 1.79
N THR A 241 16.27 10.55 2.93
CA THR A 241 17.43 10.15 3.74
C THR A 241 18.27 9.14 2.96
N LEU A 242 17.68 8.07 2.43
CA LEU A 242 18.41 7.11 1.59
C LEU A 242 19.03 7.78 0.35
N LYS A 243 18.32 8.73 -0.26
CA LYS A 243 18.85 9.54 -1.37
C LYS A 243 20.07 10.37 -0.96
N LEU A 244 20.06 10.95 0.24
CA LEU A 244 21.21 11.67 0.79
C LEU A 244 22.41 10.73 0.98
N PHE A 245 22.21 9.55 1.57
CA PHE A 245 23.26 8.55 1.72
C PHE A 245 23.86 8.16 0.37
N GLY A 246 23.03 7.82 -0.62
CA GLY A 246 23.50 7.47 -1.96
C GLY A 246 24.23 8.63 -2.66
N TYR A 247 23.70 9.85 -2.60
CA TYR A 247 24.34 11.01 -3.23
C TYR A 247 25.71 11.32 -2.63
N LEU A 248 25.80 11.34 -1.29
CA LEU A 248 27.06 11.64 -0.60
C LEU A 248 28.07 10.51 -0.77
N GLU A 249 27.63 9.25 -0.83
CA GLU A 249 28.49 8.11 -1.18
C GLU A 249 29.23 8.37 -2.50
N VAL A 250 28.49 8.65 -3.58
CA VAL A 250 29.08 8.93 -4.90
C VAL A 250 29.95 10.19 -4.87
N PHE A 251 29.54 11.26 -4.17
CA PHE A 251 30.31 12.49 -4.09
C PHE A 251 31.67 12.30 -3.40
N PHE A 252 31.71 11.67 -2.23
CA PHE A 252 32.94 11.46 -1.48
C PHE A 252 33.89 10.48 -2.20
N VAL A 253 33.35 9.44 -2.84
CA VAL A 253 34.16 8.49 -3.60
C VAL A 253 34.64 9.10 -4.91
N ASN A 254 33.74 9.56 -5.78
CA ASN A 254 34.11 9.97 -7.14
C ASN A 254 34.76 11.35 -7.21
N SER A 255 34.32 12.32 -6.40
CA SER A 255 34.80 13.71 -6.48
C SER A 255 35.94 14.01 -5.52
N ILE A 256 35.96 13.38 -4.34
CA ILE A 256 37.02 13.59 -3.34
C ILE A 256 38.10 12.49 -3.43
N GLY A 257 37.77 11.30 -3.93
CA GLY A 257 38.70 10.18 -4.05
C GLY A 257 38.87 9.36 -2.77
N LEU A 258 37.87 9.37 -1.89
CA LEU A 258 37.87 8.52 -0.70
C LEU A 258 37.49 7.07 -1.04
N PRO A 259 37.87 6.08 -0.21
CA PRO A 259 37.44 4.69 -0.40
C PRO A 259 35.92 4.52 -0.35
N PHE A 260 35.42 3.44 -0.93
CA PHE A 260 34.00 3.06 -0.85
C PHE A 260 33.48 3.02 0.60
N ASN A 261 32.19 3.32 0.75
CA ASN A 261 31.44 3.48 2.00
C ASN A 261 31.83 4.71 2.84
N SER A 262 32.81 5.50 2.42
CA SER A 262 33.23 6.70 3.16
C SER A 262 32.12 7.74 3.23
N GLY A 263 31.40 8.00 2.13
CA GLY A 263 30.31 8.96 2.11
C GLY A 263 29.12 8.49 2.96
N THR A 264 28.84 7.20 2.97
CA THR A 264 27.85 6.55 3.84
C THR A 264 28.19 6.75 5.32
N ILE A 265 29.43 6.46 5.73
CA ILE A 265 29.90 6.65 7.12
C ILE A 265 29.82 8.13 7.52
N ILE A 266 30.33 9.03 6.67
CA ILE A 266 30.30 10.48 6.92
C ILE A 266 28.86 10.97 7.08
N THR A 267 27.94 10.52 6.22
CA THR A 267 26.52 10.86 6.31
C THR A 267 25.92 10.37 7.62
N GLY A 268 26.22 9.13 8.05
CA GLY A 268 25.78 8.60 9.34
C GLY A 268 26.27 9.45 10.52
N LEU A 269 27.54 9.84 10.53
CA LEU A 269 28.10 10.74 11.54
C LEU A 269 27.44 12.12 11.52
N MET A 270 27.15 12.68 10.35
CA MET A 270 26.42 13.94 10.21
C MET A 270 25.00 13.84 10.80
N VAL A 271 24.29 12.74 10.55
CA VAL A 271 22.95 12.51 11.13
C VAL A 271 23.02 12.39 12.66
N ILE A 272 24.00 11.66 13.19
CA ILE A 272 24.22 11.56 14.65
C ILE A 272 24.54 12.94 15.24
N ALA A 273 25.42 13.70 14.61
CA ALA A 273 25.77 15.05 15.04
C ALA A 273 24.54 15.98 15.00
N LEU A 274 23.72 15.91 13.95
CA LEU A 274 22.49 16.68 13.82
C LEU A 274 21.54 16.42 15.00
N PHE A 275 21.31 15.16 15.36
CA PHE A 275 20.48 14.83 16.52
C PHE A 275 21.11 15.24 17.84
N TYR A 276 22.41 15.01 18.03
CA TYR A 276 23.12 15.40 19.25
C TYR A 276 23.04 16.92 19.50
N PHE A 277 23.42 17.72 18.50
CA PHE A 277 23.37 19.18 18.60
C PHE A 277 21.94 19.71 18.66
N GLY A 278 21.02 19.13 17.89
CA GLY A 278 19.59 19.50 17.91
C GLY A 278 18.95 19.28 19.28
N LEU A 279 19.21 18.13 19.91
CA LEU A 279 18.74 17.83 21.27
C LEU A 279 19.39 18.74 22.31
N ASN A 280 20.69 18.97 22.22
CA ASN A 280 21.40 19.85 23.14
C ASN A 280 20.88 21.30 23.05
N TYR A 281 20.72 21.82 21.83
CA TYR A 281 20.22 23.17 21.57
C TYR A 281 18.80 23.35 22.11
N THR A 282 17.88 22.44 21.77
CA THR A 282 16.48 22.53 22.19
C THR A 282 16.33 22.40 23.71
N ARG A 283 17.16 21.59 24.38
CA ARG A 283 17.21 21.52 25.85
C ARG A 283 17.72 22.82 26.47
N LYS A 284 18.85 23.35 25.99
CA LYS A 284 19.44 24.60 26.50
C LYS A 284 18.50 25.80 26.37
N LYS A 285 17.69 25.84 25.31
CA LYS A 285 16.70 26.92 25.05
C LYS A 285 15.32 26.65 25.65
N GLY A 286 15.10 25.53 26.34
CA GLY A 286 13.81 25.18 26.94
C GLY A 286 12.69 24.90 25.92
N MET A 287 13.01 24.57 24.67
CA MET A 287 12.06 24.36 23.58
C MET A 287 11.41 22.97 23.66
N LYS A 288 10.48 22.77 24.59
CA LYS A 288 9.90 21.44 24.92
C LYS A 288 9.27 20.71 23.73
N HIS A 289 8.44 21.40 22.94
CA HIS A 289 7.76 20.78 21.79
C HIS A 289 8.75 20.44 20.67
N THR A 290 9.68 21.34 20.36
CA THR A 290 10.73 21.09 19.37
C THR A 290 11.66 19.96 19.82
N ASN A 291 12.02 19.88 21.10
CA ASN A 291 12.80 18.76 21.63
C ASN A 291 12.06 17.43 21.45
N THR A 292 10.75 17.40 21.72
CA THR A 292 9.91 16.22 21.50
C THR A 292 9.87 15.82 20.02
N LEU A 293 9.74 16.79 19.11
CA LEU A 293 9.78 16.55 17.67
C LEU A 293 11.13 15.94 17.24
N VAL A 294 12.25 16.50 17.70
CA VAL A 294 13.59 15.96 17.41
C VAL A 294 13.73 14.53 17.93
N LEU A 295 13.22 14.24 19.13
CA LEU A 295 13.18 12.87 19.67
C LEU A 295 12.31 11.95 18.82
N CYS A 296 11.13 12.37 18.38
CA CYS A 296 10.28 11.54 17.53
C CYS A 296 10.97 11.20 16.21
N LEU A 297 11.58 12.19 15.54
CA LEU A 297 12.36 11.96 14.33
C LEU A 297 13.53 11.00 14.57
N MET A 298 14.28 11.18 15.67
CA MET A 298 15.37 10.29 16.05
C MET A 298 14.88 8.85 16.25
N PHE A 299 13.78 8.65 16.96
CA PHE A 299 13.23 7.31 17.22
C PHE A 299 12.63 6.66 15.96
N ILE A 300 12.10 7.42 15.01
CA ILE A 300 11.75 6.89 13.68
C ILE A 300 12.99 6.31 13.01
N PHE A 301 14.12 7.02 13.00
CA PHE A 301 15.37 6.49 12.43
C PHE A 301 15.91 5.29 13.19
N ILE A 302 15.81 5.28 14.52
CA ILE A 302 16.20 4.11 15.33
C ILE A 302 15.34 2.89 14.96
N GLY A 303 14.02 3.05 14.79
CA GLY A 303 13.17 1.95 14.32
C GLY A 303 13.49 1.52 12.88
N PHE A 304 13.70 2.49 12.00
CA PHE A 304 14.07 2.26 10.60
C PHE A 304 15.43 1.57 10.45
N SER A 305 16.33 1.66 11.44
CA SER A 305 17.65 1.03 11.40
C SER A 305 17.64 -0.49 11.20
N SER A 306 16.50 -1.16 11.43
CA SER A 306 16.30 -2.57 11.02
C SER A 306 16.59 -2.81 9.53
N TRP A 307 16.42 -1.79 8.66
CA TRP A 307 16.79 -1.85 7.25
C TRP A 307 18.29 -2.03 6.98
N MET A 308 19.16 -1.73 7.94
CA MET A 308 20.60 -2.01 7.80
C MET A 308 20.89 -3.51 7.64
N MET A 309 19.96 -4.39 8.01
CA MET A 309 20.09 -5.82 7.78
C MET A 309 20.32 -6.14 6.29
N LEU A 310 19.59 -5.48 5.38
CA LEU A 310 19.65 -5.74 3.94
C LEU A 310 21.07 -5.53 3.36
N PRO A 311 21.71 -4.34 3.46
CA PRO A 311 23.06 -4.16 2.93
C PRO A 311 24.10 -5.02 3.65
N ILE A 312 23.95 -5.28 4.95
CA ILE A 312 24.86 -6.17 5.67
C ILE A 312 24.82 -7.60 5.10
N ARG A 313 23.63 -8.11 4.80
CA ARG A 313 23.46 -9.47 4.26
C ARG A 313 23.79 -9.54 2.77
N ALA A 314 23.47 -8.52 1.99
CA ALA A 314 23.90 -8.42 0.59
C ALA A 314 25.43 -8.46 0.47
N ASN A 315 26.17 -7.70 1.30
CA ASN A 315 27.63 -7.74 1.33
C ASN A 315 28.20 -9.10 1.78
N ALA A 316 27.44 -9.89 2.54
CA ALA A 316 27.83 -11.23 2.93
C ALA A 316 27.63 -12.28 1.82
N GLN A 317 27.16 -11.87 0.63
CA GLN A 317 26.94 -12.73 -0.54
C GLN A 317 26.09 -13.95 -0.20
N VAL A 318 24.94 -13.68 0.44
CA VAL A 318 23.93 -14.68 0.77
C VAL A 318 23.37 -15.34 -0.50
N VAL A 319 22.84 -16.56 -0.37
CA VAL A 319 22.39 -17.38 -1.51
C VAL A 319 21.22 -16.75 -2.25
N ILE A 320 20.20 -16.29 -1.51
CA ILE A 320 19.11 -15.48 -2.06
C ILE A 320 19.47 -14.02 -1.81
N ASN A 321 19.85 -13.32 -2.87
CA ASN A 321 20.28 -11.93 -2.80
C ASN A 321 19.60 -11.09 -3.89
N GLU A 322 18.28 -10.95 -3.80
CA GLU A 322 17.52 -10.26 -4.83
C GLU A 322 17.91 -8.78 -4.92
N ASN A 323 18.17 -8.31 -6.14
CA ASN A 323 18.66 -6.98 -6.50
C ASN A 323 19.98 -6.53 -5.83
N ASN A 324 20.58 -7.37 -4.98
CA ASN A 324 21.85 -7.13 -4.30
C ASN A 324 21.99 -5.68 -3.75
N PRO A 325 21.25 -5.26 -2.72
CA PRO A 325 21.32 -3.91 -2.16
C PRO A 325 22.58 -3.70 -1.29
N SER A 326 23.77 -3.91 -1.86
CA SER A 326 25.03 -3.97 -1.13
C SER A 326 25.60 -2.60 -0.76
N ASP A 327 25.21 -1.54 -1.46
CA ASP A 327 25.59 -0.17 -1.11
C ASP A 327 24.42 0.81 -1.00
N ALA A 328 24.72 2.07 -0.68
CA ALA A 328 23.72 3.11 -0.47
C ALA A 328 22.89 3.47 -1.72
N ARG A 329 23.43 3.27 -2.94
CA ARG A 329 22.72 3.49 -4.21
C ARG A 329 21.80 2.32 -4.51
N GLU A 330 22.31 1.10 -4.38
CA GLU A 330 21.54 -0.11 -4.62
C GLU A 330 20.42 -0.27 -3.58
N LEU A 331 20.68 0.03 -2.30
CA LEU A 331 19.66 0.04 -1.26
C LEU A 331 18.55 1.07 -1.51
N LEU A 332 18.90 2.23 -2.07
CA LEU A 332 17.91 3.23 -2.48
C LEU A 332 17.05 2.71 -3.66
N ALA A 333 17.67 2.08 -4.66
CA ALA A 333 16.95 1.50 -5.79
C ALA A 333 16.02 0.36 -5.35
N TYR A 334 16.51 -0.48 -4.43
CA TYR A 334 15.74 -1.52 -3.76
C TYR A 334 14.55 -0.94 -3.00
N TYR A 335 14.76 0.10 -2.17
CA TYR A 335 13.67 0.76 -1.44
C TYR A 335 12.62 1.38 -2.38
N ASN A 336 13.06 2.00 -3.47
CA ASN A 336 12.19 2.69 -4.42
C ASN A 336 11.47 1.74 -5.39
N LEU A 337 11.75 0.44 -5.36
CA LEU A 337 11.13 -0.55 -6.24
C LEU A 337 11.42 -0.28 -7.72
N GLU A 338 12.63 0.21 -8.05
CA GLU A 338 12.97 0.70 -9.41
C GLU A 338 12.95 -0.37 -10.50
N GLN A 339 12.88 -1.65 -10.11
CA GLN A 339 12.69 -2.77 -11.03
C GLN A 339 11.25 -2.86 -11.59
N TYR A 340 10.28 -2.23 -10.94
CA TYR A 340 8.88 -2.28 -11.33
C TYR A 340 8.47 -1.02 -12.11
N PRO A 341 7.41 -1.09 -12.94
CA PRO A 341 6.87 0.07 -13.62
C PRO A 341 6.52 1.22 -12.66
N GLU A 342 6.77 2.45 -13.11
CA GLU A 342 6.48 3.64 -12.33
C GLU A 342 5.00 3.76 -12.00
N THR A 343 4.71 4.26 -10.79
CA THR A 343 3.34 4.53 -10.35
C THR A 343 3.07 6.03 -10.28
N HIS A 344 1.89 6.45 -10.73
CA HIS A 344 1.52 7.85 -10.83
C HIS A 344 0.52 8.27 -9.74
N LEU A 345 1.02 8.79 -8.62
CA LEU A 345 0.16 9.15 -7.48
C LEU A 345 -0.55 10.51 -7.65
N PHE A 346 0.16 11.55 -8.07
CA PHE A 346 -0.36 12.93 -8.11
C PHE A 346 -0.51 13.49 -9.51
N TYR A 347 0.35 13.08 -10.43
CA TYR A 347 0.33 13.50 -11.82
C TYR A 347 0.98 12.42 -12.68
N GLY A 348 0.48 12.23 -13.89
CA GLY A 348 0.98 11.24 -14.84
C GLY A 348 0.00 10.99 -15.97
N PRO A 349 0.33 10.07 -16.88
CA PRO A 349 -0.48 9.75 -18.04
C PRO A 349 -1.76 8.98 -17.68
N PHE A 350 -2.77 9.09 -18.55
CA PHE A 350 -3.84 8.11 -18.65
C PHE A 350 -3.45 6.98 -19.61
N PHE A 351 -4.15 5.85 -19.52
CA PHE A 351 -3.95 4.66 -20.37
C PHE A 351 -3.99 4.96 -21.88
N THR A 352 -4.62 6.06 -22.29
CA THR A 352 -4.69 6.50 -23.70
C THR A 352 -3.35 6.97 -24.26
N GLU A 353 -2.33 7.17 -23.41
CA GLU A 353 -0.97 7.54 -23.86
C GLU A 353 -0.38 6.53 -24.85
N VAL A 354 -0.69 5.24 -24.68
CA VAL A 354 -0.24 4.17 -25.58
C VAL A 354 -0.69 4.38 -27.02
N TYR A 355 -1.76 5.14 -27.25
CA TYR A 355 -2.30 5.41 -28.58
C TYR A 355 -1.77 6.71 -29.20
N SER A 356 -1.17 7.61 -28.41
CA SER A 356 -0.76 8.94 -28.89
C SER A 356 0.74 9.07 -29.15
N GLY A 357 1.54 8.09 -28.71
CA GLY A 357 2.98 8.05 -28.94
C GLY A 357 3.76 8.94 -27.98
N ALA A 358 4.99 9.25 -28.35
CA ALA A 358 5.86 10.13 -27.55
C ALA A 358 5.36 11.58 -27.54
N ASP A 359 5.83 12.35 -26.57
CA ASP A 359 5.61 13.80 -26.54
C ASP A 359 6.17 14.48 -27.81
N LYS A 360 5.44 15.45 -28.37
CA LYS A 360 5.84 16.13 -29.62
C LYS A 360 6.97 17.11 -29.41
N ASP A 361 7.02 17.77 -28.26
CA ASP A 361 7.99 18.82 -27.95
C ASP A 361 9.25 18.24 -27.30
N GLU A 362 9.05 17.26 -26.40
CA GLU A 362 10.14 16.59 -25.68
C GLU A 362 9.97 15.07 -25.70
N PRO A 363 10.20 14.38 -26.85
CA PRO A 363 9.91 12.96 -27.03
C PRO A 363 10.74 12.03 -26.13
N PHE A 364 11.91 12.49 -25.68
CA PHE A 364 12.81 11.74 -24.83
C PHE A 364 13.30 12.61 -23.68
N ILE A 365 13.25 12.05 -22.48
CA ILE A 365 13.75 12.65 -21.25
C ILE A 365 14.90 11.81 -20.70
N ASP A 366 15.70 12.44 -19.85
CA ASP A 366 16.77 11.75 -19.14
C ASP A 366 16.18 10.71 -18.17
N ASP A 367 16.69 9.49 -18.24
CA ASP A 367 16.43 8.45 -17.25
C ASP A 367 17.29 8.66 -15.99
N LYS A 368 16.97 7.92 -14.94
CA LYS A 368 17.79 7.91 -13.72
C LYS A 368 19.16 7.31 -14.03
N LYS A 369 20.22 7.98 -13.57
CA LYS A 369 21.59 7.41 -13.55
C LYS A 369 21.66 6.20 -12.63
N ASN A 370 21.97 5.04 -13.19
CA ASN A 370 22.27 3.81 -12.48
C ASN A 370 23.78 3.75 -12.24
N TYR A 371 24.13 3.75 -10.95
CA TYR A 371 25.52 3.69 -10.53
C TYR A 371 25.82 2.27 -10.08
N GLU A 372 26.93 1.74 -10.55
CA GLU A 372 27.50 0.48 -10.09
C GLU A 372 28.90 0.74 -9.53
N ARG A 373 29.30 -0.04 -8.55
CA ARG A 373 30.62 0.01 -7.95
C ARG A 373 31.64 -0.65 -8.88
N ASP A 374 32.68 0.09 -9.28
CA ASP A 374 33.82 -0.44 -10.04
C ASP A 374 35.03 -0.57 -9.10
N ASP A 375 35.32 -1.80 -8.68
CA ASP A 375 36.42 -2.09 -7.76
C ASP A 375 37.81 -1.87 -8.38
N GLU A 376 37.95 -2.01 -9.71
CA GLU A 376 39.24 -1.77 -10.39
C GLU A 376 39.53 -0.28 -10.50
N ALA A 377 38.51 0.52 -10.83
CA ALA A 377 38.62 1.97 -10.93
C ALA A 377 38.50 2.69 -9.58
N GLY A 378 38.08 2.00 -8.52
CA GLY A 378 37.89 2.55 -7.18
C GLY A 378 36.82 3.65 -7.10
N LYS A 379 35.82 3.61 -8.00
CA LYS A 379 34.77 4.63 -8.12
C LYS A 379 33.42 4.04 -8.51
N TYR A 380 32.35 4.81 -8.37
CA TYR A 380 31.05 4.47 -8.92
C TYR A 380 30.96 4.89 -10.38
N VAL A 381 30.62 3.97 -11.28
CA VAL A 381 30.46 4.21 -12.72
C VAL A 381 28.98 4.20 -13.09
N ILE A 382 28.62 4.99 -14.11
CA ILE A 382 27.26 4.97 -14.66
C ILE A 382 27.21 3.84 -15.68
N ILE A 383 26.28 2.92 -15.53
CA ILE A 383 26.18 1.70 -16.35
C ILE A 383 25.03 1.72 -17.36
N ASN A 384 24.19 2.76 -17.33
CA ASN A 384 23.10 2.94 -18.28
C ASN A 384 23.29 4.19 -19.14
N ASP A 385 22.85 4.10 -20.39
CA ASP A 385 22.58 5.27 -21.21
C ASP A 385 21.37 5.98 -20.62
N TRP A 386 21.62 7.08 -19.90
CA TRP A 386 20.60 7.81 -19.16
C TRP A 386 20.18 9.11 -19.88
N GLU A 387 21.03 9.70 -20.72
CA GLU A 387 20.69 10.92 -21.44
C GLU A 387 19.68 10.63 -22.55
N LYS A 388 18.50 11.25 -22.49
CA LYS A 388 17.41 11.09 -23.47
C LYS A 388 17.09 9.63 -23.82
N SER A 389 17.18 8.72 -22.85
CA SER A 389 16.96 7.30 -23.06
C SER A 389 15.53 6.84 -22.77
N LYS A 390 14.80 7.60 -21.96
CA LYS A 390 13.41 7.30 -21.62
C LYS A 390 12.46 8.05 -22.54
N GLN A 391 11.56 7.32 -23.20
CA GLN A 391 10.48 7.94 -23.96
C GLN A 391 9.55 8.70 -23.01
N ASN A 392 9.31 9.97 -23.32
CA ASN A 392 8.40 10.80 -22.56
C ASN A 392 6.96 10.52 -23.02
N TYR A 393 6.03 10.42 -22.06
CA TYR A 393 4.62 10.28 -22.39
C TYR A 393 4.09 11.58 -22.98
N ASN A 394 3.15 11.50 -23.91
CA ASN A 394 2.49 12.69 -24.44
C ASN A 394 1.74 13.44 -23.31
N HIS A 395 2.16 14.67 -23.02
CA HIS A 395 1.59 15.48 -21.94
C HIS A 395 0.11 15.82 -22.14
N GLU A 396 -0.39 15.82 -23.40
CA GLU A 396 -1.81 16.00 -23.70
C GLU A 396 -2.67 14.87 -23.12
N HIS A 397 -2.10 13.68 -22.93
CA HIS A 397 -2.74 12.51 -22.31
C HIS A 397 -2.49 12.40 -20.80
N ALA A 398 -1.80 13.35 -20.19
CA ALA A 398 -1.56 13.40 -18.76
C ALA A 398 -2.60 14.23 -17.99
N SER A 399 -2.75 13.93 -16.71
CA SER A 399 -3.66 14.63 -15.82
C SER A 399 -3.23 14.54 -14.35
N VAL A 400 -3.85 15.38 -13.52
CA VAL A 400 -3.74 15.31 -12.06
C VAL A 400 -4.53 14.09 -11.56
N LEU A 401 -3.95 13.38 -10.59
CA LEU A 401 -4.53 12.20 -9.95
C LEU A 401 -4.99 11.14 -10.98
N PRO A 402 -4.10 10.63 -11.85
CA PRO A 402 -4.50 9.70 -12.89
C PRO A 402 -4.84 8.33 -12.27
N ARG A 403 -6.12 7.99 -12.13
CA ARG A 403 -6.58 6.71 -11.56
C ARG A 403 -6.65 5.60 -12.60
N MET A 404 -6.68 5.96 -13.87
CA MET A 404 -6.72 5.07 -15.04
C MET A 404 -5.43 5.19 -15.88
N TRP A 405 -4.28 4.96 -15.25
CA TRP A 405 -2.96 5.20 -15.87
C TRP A 405 -2.38 3.97 -16.58
N SER A 406 -2.81 2.75 -16.24
CA SER A 406 -2.22 1.52 -16.78
C SER A 406 -2.68 1.21 -18.21
N SER A 407 -1.78 1.31 -19.17
CA SER A 407 -2.02 0.96 -20.58
C SER A 407 -2.39 -0.52 -20.77
N GLU A 408 -1.97 -1.42 -19.87
CA GLU A 408 -2.35 -2.83 -19.88
C GLU A 408 -3.82 -3.07 -19.53
N HIS A 409 -4.47 -2.10 -18.90
CA HIS A 409 -5.86 -2.19 -18.44
C HIS A 409 -6.80 -1.29 -19.25
N ALA A 410 -6.36 -0.81 -20.41
CA ALA A 410 -7.13 0.06 -21.28
C ALA A 410 -8.54 -0.47 -21.60
N GLU A 411 -8.65 -1.78 -21.89
CA GLU A 411 -9.94 -2.45 -22.14
C GLU A 411 -10.88 -2.30 -20.93
N ASN A 412 -10.39 -2.62 -19.74
CA ASN A 412 -11.16 -2.53 -18.51
C ASN A 412 -11.56 -1.08 -18.21
N TYR A 413 -10.69 -0.11 -18.47
CA TYR A 413 -11.03 1.30 -18.27
C TYR A 413 -12.13 1.78 -19.21
N MET A 414 -12.15 1.32 -20.46
CA MET A 414 -13.22 1.63 -21.41
C MET A 414 -14.60 1.08 -21.00
N MET A 415 -14.66 0.08 -20.11
CA MET A 415 -15.92 -0.31 -19.47
C MET A 415 -16.53 0.79 -18.58
N PHE A 416 -15.68 1.68 -18.03
CA PHE A 416 -16.10 2.77 -17.14
C PHE A 416 -16.22 4.11 -17.87
N THR A 417 -15.28 4.40 -18.77
CA THR A 417 -15.27 5.67 -19.52
C THR A 417 -16.16 5.63 -20.74
N GLY A 418 -16.60 4.44 -21.17
CA GLY A 418 -17.07 4.23 -22.53
C GLY A 418 -15.91 4.16 -23.54
N LEU A 419 -16.26 3.97 -24.81
CA LEU A 419 -15.29 3.99 -25.90
C LEU A 419 -14.70 5.40 -26.06
N ILE A 420 -13.37 5.47 -26.14
CA ILE A 420 -12.65 6.73 -26.29
C ILE A 420 -12.85 7.28 -27.70
N ASP A 421 -13.31 8.53 -27.82
CA ASP A 421 -13.48 9.16 -29.13
C ASP A 421 -12.12 9.48 -29.78
N PHE A 422 -12.14 9.52 -31.10
CA PHE A 422 -10.96 9.80 -31.90
C PHE A 422 -11.33 10.47 -33.22
N LYS A 423 -10.40 11.22 -33.79
CA LYS A 423 -10.56 11.88 -35.10
C LYS A 423 -9.46 11.41 -36.03
N VAL A 424 -9.74 11.32 -37.33
CA VAL A 424 -8.68 11.13 -38.32
C VAL A 424 -7.77 12.35 -38.25
N ASP A 425 -6.46 12.14 -38.18
CA ASP A 425 -5.48 13.21 -38.12
C ASP A 425 -5.63 14.11 -39.37
N PRO A 426 -5.95 15.41 -39.20
CA PRO A 426 -6.10 16.32 -40.33
C PRO A 426 -4.83 16.46 -41.18
N SER A 427 -3.66 16.20 -40.58
CA SER A 427 -2.35 16.26 -41.25
C SER A 427 -2.05 15.04 -42.11
N LEU A 428 -2.85 13.97 -42.04
CA LEU A 428 -2.59 12.70 -42.73
C LEU A 428 -2.34 12.90 -44.23
N GLN A 429 -3.21 13.64 -44.92
CA GLN A 429 -3.06 13.91 -46.34
C GLN A 429 -1.78 14.69 -46.66
N THR A 430 -1.43 15.66 -45.82
CA THR A 430 -0.20 16.45 -46.00
C THR A 430 1.04 15.60 -45.76
N ARG A 431 1.03 14.71 -44.75
CA ARG A 431 2.13 13.77 -44.49
C ARG A 431 2.31 12.78 -45.63
N ALA A 432 1.23 12.13 -46.06
CA ALA A 432 1.22 11.23 -47.21
C ALA A 432 1.76 11.89 -48.49
N TYR A 433 1.39 13.16 -48.75
CA TYR A 433 1.90 13.92 -49.88
C TYR A 433 3.42 14.12 -49.80
N ASN A 434 3.92 14.53 -48.64
CA ASN A 434 5.35 14.77 -48.44
C ASN A 434 6.16 13.47 -48.51
N GLU A 435 5.64 12.37 -47.97
CA GLU A 435 6.26 11.05 -48.04
C GLU A 435 6.37 10.55 -49.48
N ALA A 436 5.28 10.66 -50.26
CA ALA A 436 5.25 10.32 -51.69
C ALA A 436 6.25 11.16 -52.51
N LEU A 437 6.32 12.46 -52.24
CA LEU A 437 7.27 13.37 -52.89
C LEU A 437 8.72 12.99 -52.56
N ASN A 438 9.01 12.69 -51.29
CA ASN A 438 10.33 12.25 -50.84
C ASN A 438 10.72 10.88 -51.42
N ALA A 439 9.75 10.03 -51.75
CA ALA A 439 9.95 8.76 -52.44
C ALA A 439 10.22 8.91 -53.95
N GLY A 440 10.21 10.14 -54.49
CA GLY A 440 10.56 10.44 -55.89
C GLY A 440 9.37 10.49 -56.86
N LEU A 441 8.14 10.54 -56.36
CA LEU A 441 6.95 10.75 -57.19
C LEU A 441 6.83 12.21 -57.63
N THR A 442 6.16 12.48 -58.75
CA THR A 442 5.86 13.85 -59.18
C THR A 442 4.83 14.51 -58.25
N GLU A 443 4.71 15.84 -58.28
CA GLU A 443 3.71 16.55 -57.46
C GLU A 443 2.28 16.05 -57.72
N GLU A 444 1.93 15.81 -58.99
CA GLU A 444 0.62 15.29 -59.37
C GLU A 444 0.38 13.86 -58.86
N GLN A 445 1.39 12.99 -58.98
CA GLN A 445 1.32 11.63 -58.46
C GLN A 445 1.23 11.60 -56.93
N SER A 446 1.96 12.49 -56.25
CA SER A 446 1.97 12.61 -54.79
C SER A 446 0.62 13.13 -54.27
N ALA A 447 0.00 14.08 -54.97
CA ALA A 447 -1.34 14.58 -54.64
C ALA A 447 -2.42 13.50 -54.80
N GLN A 448 -2.36 12.71 -55.88
CA GLN A 448 -3.27 11.59 -56.12
C GLN A 448 -3.09 10.49 -55.06
N TYR A 449 -1.84 10.14 -54.74
CA TYR A 449 -1.52 9.17 -53.70
C TYR A 449 -2.10 9.59 -52.34
N ALA A 450 -1.80 10.83 -51.91
CA ALA A 450 -2.25 11.35 -50.63
C ALA A 450 -3.78 11.42 -50.50
N LEU A 451 -4.47 11.79 -51.59
CA LEU A 451 -5.93 11.81 -51.63
C LEU A 451 -6.50 10.38 -51.53
N GLY A 452 -5.90 9.43 -52.25
CA GLY A 452 -6.29 8.03 -52.21
C GLY A 452 -6.11 7.41 -50.82
N GLU A 453 -4.96 7.65 -50.19
CA GLU A 453 -4.67 7.16 -48.83
C GLU A 453 -5.68 7.70 -47.81
N LYS A 454 -5.95 9.01 -47.83
CA LYS A 454 -6.95 9.62 -46.94
C LYS A 454 -8.34 9.03 -47.17
N GLN A 455 -8.78 8.89 -48.42
CA GLN A 455 -10.10 8.32 -48.72
C GLN A 455 -10.23 6.87 -48.25
N GLN A 456 -9.19 6.05 -48.47
CA GLN A 456 -9.16 4.66 -48.00
C GLN A 456 -9.24 4.59 -46.47
N PHE A 457 -8.49 5.44 -45.79
CA PHE A 457 -8.49 5.47 -44.33
C PHE A 457 -9.81 6.00 -43.75
N ASP A 458 -10.39 7.04 -44.36
CA ASP A 458 -11.72 7.54 -44.01
C ASP A 458 -12.79 6.45 -44.18
N GLN A 459 -12.71 5.65 -45.25
CA GLN A 459 -13.60 4.49 -45.45
C GLN A 459 -13.42 3.44 -44.35
N LEU A 460 -12.18 3.07 -44.02
CA LEU A 460 -11.85 2.13 -42.94
C LEU A 460 -12.41 2.61 -41.59
N VAL A 461 -12.25 3.89 -41.25
CA VAL A 461 -12.79 4.47 -40.01
C VAL A 461 -14.32 4.46 -40.02
N ASN A 462 -14.96 4.78 -41.14
CA ASN A 462 -16.42 4.77 -41.27
C ASN A 462 -17.01 3.36 -41.19
N GLU A 463 -16.31 2.35 -41.72
CA GLU A 463 -16.67 0.93 -41.57
C GLU A 463 -16.50 0.49 -40.12
N PHE A 464 -15.36 0.80 -39.51
CA PHE A 464 -15.11 0.48 -38.11
C PHE A 464 -16.15 1.11 -37.17
N ARG A 465 -16.49 2.40 -37.35
CA ARG A 465 -17.54 3.08 -36.59
C ARG A 465 -18.92 2.41 -36.78
N ARG A 466 -19.22 1.89 -37.98
CA ARG A 466 -20.46 1.13 -38.23
C ARG A 466 -20.45 -0.21 -37.50
N SER A 467 -19.37 -0.97 -37.56
CA SER A 467 -19.25 -2.24 -36.82
C SER A 467 -19.34 -2.04 -35.30
N VAL A 468 -18.72 -0.98 -34.77
CA VAL A 468 -18.88 -0.58 -33.36
C VAL A 468 -20.35 -0.28 -33.04
N ALA A 469 -21.02 0.53 -33.86
CA ALA A 469 -22.43 0.87 -33.66
C ALA A 469 -23.37 -0.34 -33.75
N ASN A 470 -23.02 -1.34 -34.56
CA ASN A 470 -23.73 -2.62 -34.68
C ASN A 470 -23.44 -3.59 -33.52
N GLY A 471 -22.50 -3.27 -32.63
CA GLY A 471 -22.08 -4.17 -31.53
C GLY A 471 -21.19 -5.33 -31.98
N GLU A 472 -20.60 -5.25 -33.17
CA GLU A 472 -19.70 -6.28 -33.73
C GLU A 472 -18.28 -6.18 -33.16
N VAL A 473 -17.93 -5.04 -32.54
CA VAL A 473 -16.62 -4.75 -31.96
C VAL A 473 -16.77 -4.57 -30.45
N ASP A 474 -16.10 -5.43 -29.70
CA ASP A 474 -15.99 -5.31 -28.25
C ASP A 474 -14.84 -4.36 -27.83
N TYR A 475 -14.66 -4.18 -26.52
CA TYR A 475 -13.59 -3.31 -26.00
C TYR A 475 -12.19 -3.77 -26.40
N ASN A 476 -11.97 -5.08 -26.56
CA ASN A 476 -10.70 -5.62 -27.02
C ASN A 476 -10.43 -5.25 -28.47
N GLY A 477 -11.39 -5.49 -29.37
CA GLY A 477 -11.32 -5.11 -30.77
C GLY A 477 -11.13 -3.60 -30.94
N TYR A 478 -11.79 -2.79 -30.10
CA TYR A 478 -11.61 -1.34 -30.09
C TYR A 478 -10.21 -0.93 -29.66
N ASN A 479 -9.69 -1.50 -28.57
CA ASN A 479 -8.32 -1.29 -28.11
C ASN A 479 -7.30 -1.66 -29.20
N GLN A 480 -7.48 -2.80 -29.89
CA GLN A 480 -6.59 -3.23 -30.97
C GLN A 480 -6.62 -2.27 -32.17
N PHE A 481 -7.79 -1.75 -32.54
CA PHE A 481 -7.91 -0.73 -33.58
C PHE A 481 -7.13 0.54 -33.21
N LEU A 482 -7.31 1.04 -31.98
CA LEU A 482 -6.59 2.21 -31.49
C LEU A 482 -5.07 1.98 -31.38
N LYS A 483 -4.62 0.80 -30.94
CA LYS A 483 -3.18 0.47 -30.93
C LYS A 483 -2.59 0.46 -32.32
N ARG A 484 -3.34 -0.06 -33.30
CA ARG A 484 -2.86 -0.20 -34.68
C ARG A 484 -2.79 1.13 -35.41
N TYR A 485 -3.77 2.00 -35.24
CA TYR A 485 -3.90 3.23 -36.05
C TYR A 485 -3.71 4.52 -35.25
N GLY A 486 -3.73 4.46 -33.92
CA GLY A 486 -3.70 5.61 -33.02
C GLY A 486 -2.55 6.55 -33.28
N GLN A 487 -1.32 6.04 -33.22
CA GLN A 487 -0.12 6.87 -33.25
C GLN A 487 0.14 7.50 -34.62
N GLN A 488 -0.33 6.88 -35.70
CA GLN A 488 0.02 7.26 -37.06
C GLN A 488 -1.10 7.95 -37.83
N TYR A 489 -2.36 7.68 -37.52
CA TYR A 489 -3.50 8.11 -38.36
C TYR A 489 -4.59 8.82 -37.58
N LEU A 490 -4.57 8.77 -36.24
CA LEU A 490 -5.66 9.27 -35.41
C LEU A 490 -5.17 10.30 -34.39
N ILE A 491 -6.08 11.19 -33.99
CA ILE A 491 -5.96 12.01 -32.79
C ILE A 491 -6.95 11.42 -31.78
N ILE A 492 -6.43 10.82 -30.72
CA ILE A 492 -7.22 10.15 -29.69
C ILE A 492 -7.54 11.14 -28.58
N GLU A 493 -8.80 11.21 -28.15
CA GLU A 493 -9.16 12.02 -26.98
C GLU A 493 -8.73 11.30 -25.69
N LYS A 494 -8.38 12.05 -24.64
CA LYS A 494 -8.11 11.46 -23.31
C LYS A 494 -9.40 11.38 -22.48
N PRO A 495 -9.49 10.48 -21.48
CA PRO A 495 -10.58 10.50 -20.52
C PRO A 495 -10.69 11.86 -19.84
N THR A 496 -11.92 12.29 -19.58
CA THR A 496 -12.13 13.54 -18.85
C THR A 496 -11.74 13.38 -17.38
N PHE A 497 -11.53 14.50 -16.69
CA PHE A 497 -11.34 14.47 -15.24
C PHE A 497 -12.53 13.83 -14.52
N MET A 498 -13.76 14.01 -15.03
CA MET A 498 -14.95 13.41 -14.45
C MET A 498 -14.93 11.89 -14.58
N ASP A 499 -14.58 11.35 -15.75
CA ASP A 499 -14.47 9.90 -15.97
C ASP A 499 -13.47 9.28 -15.00
N ASN A 500 -12.34 9.95 -14.79
CA ASN A 500 -11.33 9.53 -13.83
C ASN A 500 -11.83 9.49 -12.37
N ILE A 501 -12.59 10.49 -11.95
CA ILE A 501 -13.20 10.53 -10.62
C ILE A 501 -14.32 9.50 -10.50
N MET A 502 -15.15 9.33 -11.53
CA MET A 502 -16.20 8.31 -11.55
C MET A 502 -15.61 6.91 -11.45
N TYR A 503 -14.55 6.59 -12.18
CA TYR A 503 -13.82 5.32 -12.05
C TYR A 503 -13.29 5.10 -10.62
N MET A 504 -12.74 6.14 -9.98
CA MET A 504 -12.30 6.06 -8.59
C MET A 504 -13.45 5.67 -7.65
N PHE A 505 -14.61 6.30 -7.77
CA PHE A 505 -15.75 6.00 -6.88
C PHE A 505 -16.45 4.69 -7.22
N GLN A 506 -16.63 4.37 -8.50
CA GLN A 506 -17.32 3.16 -8.95
C GLN A 506 -16.47 1.92 -8.74
N TYR A 507 -15.24 1.92 -9.23
CA TYR A 507 -14.38 0.74 -9.19
C TYR A 507 -13.53 0.70 -7.93
N GLN A 508 -12.74 1.73 -7.64
CA GLN A 508 -11.73 1.65 -6.57
C GLN A 508 -12.37 1.72 -5.17
N PHE A 509 -13.31 2.64 -4.95
CA PHE A 509 -14.01 2.75 -3.67
C PHE A 509 -15.26 1.86 -3.60
N GLY A 510 -16.03 1.76 -4.68
CA GLY A 510 -17.19 0.88 -4.74
C GLY A 510 -16.78 -0.58 -4.84
N TYR A 511 -16.40 -1.03 -6.02
CA TYR A 511 -16.19 -2.47 -6.23
C TYR A 511 -14.97 -3.06 -5.52
N MET A 512 -13.87 -2.34 -5.38
CA MET A 512 -12.70 -2.86 -4.67
C MET A 512 -12.91 -2.69 -3.17
N TYR A 513 -12.89 -1.46 -2.65
CA TYR A 513 -12.97 -1.25 -1.20
C TYR A 513 -14.30 -1.68 -0.55
N TRP A 514 -15.43 -1.16 -1.04
CA TRP A 514 -16.75 -1.41 -0.42
C TRP A 514 -17.13 -2.88 -0.46
N ARG A 515 -16.81 -3.60 -1.54
CA ARG A 515 -17.05 -5.05 -1.63
C ARG A 515 -16.33 -5.84 -0.55
N TYR A 516 -15.03 -5.62 -0.35
CA TYR A 516 -14.28 -6.29 0.72
C TYR A 516 -14.73 -5.84 2.11
N PHE A 517 -15.11 -4.57 2.28
CA PHE A 517 -15.75 -4.12 3.51
C PHE A 517 -17.03 -4.94 3.77
N MET A 518 -17.91 -5.05 2.79
CA MET A 518 -19.17 -5.79 2.91
C MET A 518 -18.97 -7.29 3.11
N TRP A 519 -17.92 -7.91 2.55
CA TRP A 519 -17.56 -9.30 2.88
C TRP A 519 -17.40 -9.53 4.39
N ASN A 520 -16.84 -8.55 5.10
CA ASN A 520 -16.61 -8.63 6.53
C ASN A 520 -17.87 -8.34 7.36
N PHE A 521 -18.78 -7.49 6.85
CA PHE A 521 -19.90 -6.97 7.66
C PHE A 521 -21.29 -7.45 7.23
N THR A 522 -21.41 -8.10 6.06
CA THR A 522 -22.68 -8.57 5.52
C THR A 522 -22.64 -10.00 5.00
N GLY A 523 -21.51 -10.41 4.40
CA GLY A 523 -21.30 -11.77 3.91
C GLY A 523 -20.63 -11.81 2.55
N ARG A 524 -20.15 -12.99 2.15
CA ARG A 524 -19.36 -13.26 0.94
C ARG A 524 -20.07 -14.28 0.05
N GLN A 525 -20.09 -14.01 -1.26
CA GLN A 525 -20.73 -14.87 -2.26
C GLN A 525 -20.01 -16.21 -2.43
N ASP A 526 -18.69 -16.16 -2.60
CA ASP A 526 -17.79 -17.29 -2.89
C ASP A 526 -16.32 -16.86 -2.76
N ASP A 527 -15.41 -17.82 -2.88
CA ASP A 527 -13.95 -17.66 -2.86
C ASP A 527 -13.31 -17.33 -4.22
N ILE A 528 -14.11 -17.16 -5.27
CA ILE A 528 -13.61 -16.97 -6.63
C ILE A 528 -13.29 -15.49 -6.86
N GLN A 529 -12.15 -15.23 -7.51
CA GLN A 529 -11.73 -13.87 -7.84
C GLN A 529 -12.80 -13.17 -8.71
N GLY A 530 -13.42 -12.15 -8.14
CA GLY A 530 -14.41 -11.35 -8.86
C GLY A 530 -13.78 -10.52 -9.97
N ARG A 531 -14.41 -10.53 -11.16
CA ARG A 531 -13.97 -9.79 -12.36
C ARG A 531 -14.96 -8.69 -12.77
N TYR A 532 -15.52 -7.98 -11.80
CA TYR A 532 -16.59 -6.98 -11.99
C TYR A 532 -17.83 -7.59 -12.67
N THR A 533 -18.18 -8.82 -12.27
CA THR A 533 -19.35 -9.55 -12.76
C THR A 533 -20.25 -9.93 -11.61
N HIS A 534 -21.52 -10.25 -11.90
CA HIS A 534 -22.48 -10.72 -10.91
C HIS A 534 -22.25 -12.17 -10.45
N LYS A 535 -21.37 -12.92 -11.12
CA LYS A 535 -21.23 -14.37 -10.90
C LYS A 535 -20.39 -14.74 -9.70
N ASN A 536 -19.28 -14.03 -9.48
CA ASN A 536 -18.26 -14.44 -8.52
C ASN A 536 -17.71 -13.26 -7.73
N GLY A 537 -17.33 -13.53 -6.49
CA GLY A 537 -16.59 -12.62 -5.64
C GLY A 537 -17.36 -11.36 -5.26
N ASN A 538 -18.69 -11.39 -5.19
CA ASN A 538 -19.49 -10.28 -4.65
C ASN A 538 -19.76 -10.47 -3.15
N TRP A 539 -20.34 -9.45 -2.52
CA TRP A 539 -20.89 -9.60 -1.17
C TRP A 539 -22.37 -10.00 -1.26
N ILE A 540 -22.84 -10.70 -0.25
CA ILE A 540 -24.25 -11.07 -0.11
C ILE A 540 -24.67 -10.90 1.34
N SER A 541 -25.94 -10.62 1.56
CA SER A 541 -26.50 -10.43 2.89
C SER A 541 -27.17 -11.68 3.46
N GLY A 542 -27.70 -12.56 2.61
CA GLY A 542 -28.63 -13.63 2.97
C GLY A 542 -30.10 -13.21 2.94
N ILE A 543 -30.39 -11.97 2.54
CA ILE A 543 -31.76 -11.47 2.33
C ILE A 543 -32.02 -11.50 0.82
N ASN A 544 -32.76 -12.51 0.33
CA ASN A 544 -32.96 -12.77 -1.11
C ASN A 544 -33.37 -11.53 -1.91
N LEU A 545 -34.24 -10.67 -1.37
CA LEU A 545 -34.66 -9.44 -2.04
C LEU A 545 -33.49 -8.49 -2.29
N ILE A 546 -32.65 -8.26 -1.28
CA ILE A 546 -31.50 -7.35 -1.35
C ILE A 546 -30.43 -7.94 -2.27
N ASP A 547 -30.13 -9.23 -2.08
CA ASP A 547 -29.09 -9.92 -2.85
C ASP A 547 -29.47 -10.02 -4.32
N SER A 548 -30.74 -10.27 -4.64
CA SER A 548 -31.22 -10.31 -6.02
C SER A 548 -31.18 -8.93 -6.68
N MET A 549 -31.47 -7.85 -5.94
CA MET A 549 -31.32 -6.48 -6.44
C MET A 549 -29.84 -6.11 -6.65
N HIS A 550 -28.97 -6.49 -5.71
CA HIS A 550 -27.54 -6.19 -5.78
C HIS A 550 -26.83 -6.93 -6.92
N LEU A 551 -27.09 -8.24 -7.04
CA LEU A 551 -26.46 -9.09 -8.04
C LEU A 551 -27.19 -9.09 -9.38
N GLY A 552 -28.41 -8.56 -9.46
CA GLY A 552 -29.22 -8.60 -10.67
C GLY A 552 -29.67 -10.01 -11.10
N VAL A 553 -29.52 -11.01 -10.21
CA VAL A 553 -29.89 -12.41 -10.45
C VAL A 553 -30.62 -12.97 -9.23
N SER A 554 -31.67 -13.77 -9.46
CA SER A 554 -32.42 -14.40 -8.37
C SER A 554 -31.50 -15.26 -7.49
N GLN A 555 -31.70 -15.19 -6.19
CA GLN A 555 -31.06 -16.09 -5.22
C GLN A 555 -31.91 -17.36 -4.94
N ASP A 556 -33.02 -17.53 -5.66
CA ASP A 556 -33.84 -18.74 -5.58
C ASP A 556 -33.32 -19.80 -6.56
N ASN A 557 -33.36 -21.08 -6.16
CA ASN A 557 -32.95 -22.23 -6.98
C ASN A 557 -31.51 -22.14 -7.53
N LEU A 558 -30.59 -21.63 -6.72
CA LEU A 558 -29.17 -21.58 -7.07
C LEU A 558 -28.61 -22.99 -7.32
N PRO A 559 -27.66 -23.15 -8.25
CA PRO A 559 -26.90 -24.39 -8.41
C PRO A 559 -26.24 -24.84 -7.10
N THR A 560 -26.14 -26.15 -6.89
CA THR A 560 -25.59 -26.74 -5.65
C THR A 560 -24.14 -26.34 -5.42
N ASP A 561 -23.34 -26.20 -6.47
CA ASP A 561 -21.96 -25.72 -6.40
C ASP A 561 -21.85 -24.28 -5.86
N VAL A 562 -22.87 -23.43 -6.06
CA VAL A 562 -22.93 -22.08 -5.49
C VAL A 562 -23.44 -22.13 -4.05
N LEU A 563 -24.49 -22.90 -3.78
CA LEU A 563 -25.09 -23.00 -2.44
C LEU A 563 -24.14 -23.65 -1.43
N ASP A 564 -23.46 -24.71 -1.84
CA ASP A 564 -22.59 -25.51 -0.98
C ASP A 564 -21.12 -25.04 -1.04
N ASN A 565 -20.84 -23.91 -1.69
CA ASN A 565 -19.51 -23.30 -1.65
C ASN A 565 -19.15 -22.98 -0.19
N LYS A 566 -18.05 -23.55 0.30
CA LYS A 566 -17.63 -23.41 1.70
C LYS A 566 -17.30 -21.98 2.12
N ALA A 567 -16.93 -21.12 1.17
CA ALA A 567 -16.65 -19.71 1.40
C ALA A 567 -17.89 -18.82 1.32
N ARG A 568 -19.05 -19.35 0.89
CA ARG A 568 -20.32 -18.64 0.93
C ARG A 568 -20.76 -18.45 2.38
N ASN A 569 -20.96 -17.19 2.79
CA ASN A 569 -21.46 -16.86 4.12
C ASN A 569 -22.40 -15.66 4.10
N THR A 570 -23.35 -15.63 5.03
CA THR A 570 -24.38 -14.60 5.12
C THR A 570 -24.54 -14.16 6.56
N TYR A 571 -24.29 -12.89 6.83
CA TYR A 571 -24.36 -12.30 8.17
C TYR A 571 -25.62 -11.46 8.39
N TYR A 572 -26.51 -11.37 7.40
CA TYR A 572 -27.80 -10.65 7.50
C TYR A 572 -27.65 -9.21 7.96
N PHE A 573 -26.56 -8.55 7.54
CA PHE A 573 -26.14 -7.22 7.99
C PHE A 573 -25.91 -7.09 9.51
N LEU A 574 -26.00 -8.16 10.31
CA LEU A 574 -25.92 -8.06 11.77
C LEU A 574 -24.63 -7.39 12.25
N PRO A 575 -23.42 -7.77 11.77
CA PRO A 575 -22.20 -7.07 12.16
C PRO A 575 -22.22 -5.58 11.80
N LEU A 576 -22.70 -5.25 10.59
CA LEU A 576 -22.83 -3.85 10.16
C LEU A 576 -23.79 -3.05 11.04
N LEU A 577 -24.99 -3.60 11.29
CA LEU A 577 -26.04 -2.95 12.09
C LEU A 577 -25.61 -2.78 13.54
N LEU A 578 -24.92 -3.76 14.13
CA LEU A 578 -24.36 -3.66 15.47
C LEU A 578 -23.26 -2.58 15.54
N GLY A 579 -22.40 -2.51 14.51
CA GLY A 579 -21.39 -1.46 14.39
C GLY A 579 -22.03 -0.06 14.29
N LEU A 580 -23.06 0.09 13.46
CA LEU A 580 -23.80 1.34 13.30
C LEU A 580 -24.57 1.71 14.58
N ALA A 581 -25.24 0.75 15.21
CA ALA A 581 -25.93 0.97 16.48
C ALA A 581 -24.95 1.47 17.55
N GLY A 582 -23.77 0.85 17.66
CA GLY A 582 -22.71 1.30 18.56
C GLY A 582 -22.11 2.67 18.22
N PHE A 583 -22.14 3.08 16.95
CA PHE A 583 -21.70 4.40 16.51
C PHE A 583 -22.72 5.50 16.82
N PHE A 584 -24.02 5.20 16.73
CA PHE A 584 -25.11 6.16 16.97
C PHE A 584 -25.62 6.19 18.42
N SER A 585 -25.26 5.20 19.25
CA SER A 585 -25.56 5.14 20.69
C SER A 585 -24.53 5.89 21.53
#